data_AF-A0A928SN86-F1
#
_entry.id   AF-A0A928SN86-F1
#
_cell.length_a   1.000
_cell.length_b   1.000
_cell.length_c   1.000
_cell.angle_alpha   90.00
_cell.angle_beta   90.00
_cell.angle_gamma   90.00
#
_symmetry.space_group_name_H-M   'P 1'
#
loop_
_entity.id
_entity.type
_entity.pdbx_description
1 polymer ?
#
loop_
_entity_poly.entity_id
_entity_poly.type
_entity_poly.pdbx_seq_one_letter_code
_entity_poly.pdbx_strand_id
1 'polypeptide(L)'
;MHPPETDPQSLYLTWPALPELFPASFPGIRPDRDDMMMDIDRERLVRRMAQHLTPEFNPEQTDSLKQSTPQVWQAGNVEAGLGQLQQKRWLNQSIVRLCYHPFDFRWRYQGLETKPLGKKQLDYFRHLKPGNLWLAVAKKHRYGFDPPFVTSRPASLYLLESRTYLFPLLLQVETSGTFFANLPNDYGIQPNLSKKARRYLADLGANEAVETLFYHLIAVLYAPQYRQENREALQQDWPRLPLPDNLKLLQKSAALGQKIAALLDTEKAIPGVTTGQIRPDLKTIGLLSRVEGGSLDLNGDLAVTAGWGQAGRKGVTLTGQGRWVERPFTADERAALEKGAAALGLSLDQLGQVLGETTLDIYLNEAAYWANIPLKVWEYSLGGYQVIKKWLSYREEPLLGRPLKPEEADEVRRIARRILAILLLEPVLDANYRAVKRAANNG
;
A
#
# COMPACT_ATOMS: atom_id res chain seq x y z
N MET A 1 -15.06 28.59 -36.25
CA MET A 1 -14.09 28.97 -35.21
C MET A 1 -14.03 27.83 -34.21
N HIS A 2 -12.97 27.02 -34.27
CA HIS A 2 -12.67 26.12 -33.16
C HIS A 2 -12.35 26.97 -31.94
N PRO A 3 -12.91 26.69 -30.75
CA PRO A 3 -12.49 27.39 -29.54
C PRO A 3 -10.99 27.13 -29.34
N PRO A 4 -10.21 28.11 -28.86
CA PRO A 4 -8.80 27.89 -28.58
C PRO A 4 -8.69 26.72 -27.60
N GLU A 5 -7.96 25.67 -27.99
CA GLU A 5 -7.62 24.57 -27.08
C GLU A 5 -6.89 25.20 -25.89
N THR A 6 -7.56 25.23 -24.74
CA THR A 6 -6.94 25.64 -23.48
C THR A 6 -5.78 24.71 -23.20
N ASP A 7 -4.58 25.28 -23.10
CA ASP A 7 -3.36 24.55 -22.75
C ASP A 7 -3.64 23.66 -21.52
N PRO A 8 -3.47 22.32 -21.61
CA PRO A 8 -3.70 21.40 -20.50
C PRO A 8 -2.99 21.81 -19.21
N GLN A 9 -1.80 22.43 -19.32
CA GLN A 9 -1.05 22.93 -18.15
C GLN A 9 -1.75 24.11 -17.48
N SER A 10 -2.41 24.99 -18.24
CA SER A 10 -3.15 26.13 -17.70
C SER A 10 -4.33 25.69 -16.83
N LEU A 11 -5.03 24.61 -17.24
CA LEU A 11 -6.19 24.11 -16.53
C LEU A 11 -5.81 23.37 -15.24
N TYR A 12 -4.76 22.54 -15.26
CA TYR A 12 -4.29 21.80 -14.08
C TYR A 12 -4.01 22.72 -12.89
N LEU A 13 -3.45 23.90 -13.14
CA LEU A 13 -3.11 24.88 -12.11
C LEU A 13 -4.33 25.52 -11.44
N THR A 14 -5.51 25.49 -12.09
CA THR A 14 -6.77 26.00 -11.50
C THR A 14 -7.34 25.05 -10.43
N TRP A 15 -7.00 23.77 -10.51
CA TRP A 15 -7.51 22.76 -9.60
C TRP A 15 -6.87 22.86 -8.21
N PRO A 16 -7.63 22.58 -7.13
CA PRO A 16 -7.08 22.56 -5.78
C PRO A 16 -6.01 21.49 -5.64
N ALA A 17 -4.88 21.84 -5.04
CA ALA A 17 -3.89 20.85 -4.60
C ALA A 17 -4.44 20.00 -3.45
N LEU A 18 -3.95 18.77 -3.30
CA LEU A 18 -4.37 17.87 -2.23
C LEU A 18 -4.39 18.52 -0.81
N PRO A 19 -3.36 19.27 -0.37
CA PRO A 19 -3.40 19.94 0.93
C PRO A 19 -4.41 21.09 1.03
N GLU A 20 -4.87 21.65 -0.10
CA GLU A 20 -5.96 22.63 -0.11
C GLU A 20 -7.32 21.97 0.16
N LEU A 21 -7.42 20.64 0.04
CA LEU A 21 -8.63 19.86 0.38
C LEU A 21 -8.49 19.20 1.75
N PHE A 22 -7.38 18.52 1.99
CA PHE A 22 -7.05 17.80 3.23
C PHE A 22 -5.81 18.43 3.88
N PRO A 23 -5.96 19.42 4.77
CA PRO A 23 -4.85 20.27 5.21
C PRO A 23 -3.86 19.60 6.17
N ALA A 24 -4.30 18.61 6.96
CA ALA A 24 -3.42 17.90 7.86
C ALA A 24 -2.79 16.68 7.16
N SER A 25 -1.48 16.52 7.32
CA SER A 25 -0.74 15.32 6.92
C SER A 25 0.44 15.08 7.85
N PHE A 26 0.84 13.81 7.93
CA PHE A 26 1.89 13.36 8.83
C PHE A 26 2.94 12.58 8.05
N PRO A 27 4.24 12.74 8.35
CA PRO A 27 5.25 11.88 7.74
C PRO A 27 5.04 10.44 8.22
N GLY A 28 5.29 9.47 7.34
CA GLY A 28 5.27 8.06 7.72
C GLY A 28 6.29 7.73 8.82
N ILE A 29 6.17 6.54 9.38
CA ILE A 29 7.04 6.09 10.45
C ILE A 29 8.37 5.69 9.84
N ARG A 30 9.47 6.23 10.35
CA ARG A 30 10.80 5.78 9.93
C ARG A 30 10.95 4.30 10.34
N PRO A 31 11.33 3.41 9.43
CA PRO A 31 11.55 2.02 9.78
C PRO A 31 12.83 1.77 10.60
N ASP A 32 13.56 2.81 11.05
CA ASP A 32 14.93 2.73 11.54
C ASP A 32 15.21 1.57 12.52
N ARG A 33 16.23 0.75 12.17
CA ARG A 33 16.70 -0.48 12.83
C ARG A 33 15.84 -1.73 12.52
N ASP A 34 15.62 -1.94 11.23
CA ASP A 34 14.68 -2.86 10.61
C ASP A 34 14.74 -4.31 11.12
N ASP A 35 15.92 -4.92 11.25
CA ASP A 35 16.00 -6.36 11.56
C ASP A 35 15.60 -6.70 13.01
N MET A 36 15.82 -5.78 13.95
CA MET A 36 15.51 -6.03 15.36
C MET A 36 14.04 -5.77 15.65
N MET A 37 13.50 -4.64 15.20
CA MET A 37 12.17 -4.18 15.62
C MET A 37 11.05 -4.56 14.65
N MET A 38 11.36 -5.15 13.51
CA MET A 38 10.35 -5.58 12.54
C MET A 38 10.55 -7.01 12.07
N ASP A 39 9.45 -7.65 11.68
CA ASP A 39 9.48 -9.00 11.15
C ASP A 39 8.25 -9.30 10.29
N ILE A 40 8.41 -10.18 9.31
CA ILE A 40 7.27 -10.76 8.58
C ILE A 40 6.47 -11.67 9.52
N ASP A 41 7.16 -12.41 10.39
CA ASP A 41 6.56 -13.31 11.36
C ASP A 41 6.38 -12.66 12.73
N ARG A 42 5.12 -12.58 13.18
CA ARG A 42 4.75 -11.97 14.46
C ARG A 42 5.43 -12.67 15.63
N GLU A 43 5.43 -14.00 15.64
CA GLU A 43 5.93 -14.79 16.76
C GLU A 43 7.44 -14.67 16.85
N ARG A 44 8.14 -14.64 15.71
CA ARG A 44 9.58 -14.38 15.69
C ARG A 44 9.90 -13.01 16.28
N LEU A 45 9.13 -11.97 15.91
CA LEU A 45 9.26 -10.64 16.52
C LEU A 45 9.00 -10.69 18.03
N VAL A 46 7.90 -11.30 18.47
CA VAL A 46 7.53 -11.41 19.89
C VAL A 46 8.62 -12.11 20.69
N ARG A 47 9.12 -13.26 20.20
CA ARG A 47 10.19 -14.01 20.85
C ARG A 47 11.47 -13.18 20.95
N ARG A 48 11.86 -12.51 19.86
CA ARG A 48 13.03 -11.63 19.83
C ARG A 48 12.89 -10.47 20.82
N MET A 49 11.73 -9.79 20.85
CA MET A 49 11.50 -8.69 21.79
C MET A 49 11.41 -9.17 23.24
N ALA A 50 10.82 -10.34 23.51
CA ALA A 50 10.76 -10.90 24.85
C ALA A 50 12.16 -11.22 25.40
N GLN A 51 13.06 -11.76 24.57
CA GLN A 51 14.45 -12.01 24.93
C GLN A 51 15.17 -10.71 25.29
N HIS A 52 14.96 -9.62 24.54
CA HIS A 52 15.60 -8.34 24.81
C HIS A 52 15.02 -7.59 26.02
N LEU A 53 13.75 -7.79 26.37
CA LEU A 53 13.06 -7.06 27.45
C LEU A 53 13.02 -7.82 28.78
N THR A 54 13.51 -9.07 28.86
CA THR A 54 13.53 -9.84 30.11
C THR A 54 14.89 -9.67 30.81
N PRO A 55 14.96 -9.33 32.12
CA PRO A 55 16.21 -9.01 32.82
C PRO A 55 17.15 -10.19 33.11
N GLU A 56 16.78 -11.44 32.83
CA GLU A 56 17.65 -12.61 33.02
C GLU A 56 18.63 -12.70 31.86
N PHE A 57 19.68 -11.91 31.99
CA PHE A 57 20.68 -11.51 31.02
C PHE A 57 21.77 -12.61 30.85
N ASN A 58 21.95 -13.17 29.66
CA ASN A 58 23.10 -14.03 29.34
C ASN A 58 24.10 -13.26 28.43
N PRO A 59 25.33 -12.96 28.91
CA PRO A 59 26.35 -12.23 28.14
C PRO A 59 26.69 -12.86 26.78
N GLU A 60 26.70 -14.20 26.67
CA GLU A 60 27.11 -14.90 25.44
C GLU A 60 26.12 -14.70 24.27
N GLN A 61 24.82 -14.67 24.54
CA GLN A 61 23.80 -14.40 23.52
C GLN A 61 23.84 -12.95 23.03
N THR A 62 24.27 -12.05 23.92
CA THR A 62 24.44 -10.62 23.61
C THR A 62 25.56 -10.42 22.60
N ASP A 63 26.65 -11.19 22.66
CA ASP A 63 27.76 -11.05 21.73
C ASP A 63 27.43 -11.56 20.32
N SER A 64 26.67 -12.65 20.19
CA SER A 64 26.16 -13.10 18.88
C SER A 64 25.20 -12.09 18.25
N LEU A 65 24.31 -11.48 19.05
CA LEU A 65 23.38 -10.44 18.59
C LEU A 65 24.09 -9.10 18.31
N LYS A 66 25.09 -8.71 19.11
CA LYS A 66 25.97 -7.55 18.85
C LYS A 66 26.76 -7.73 17.55
N GLN A 67 27.21 -8.95 17.26
CA GLN A 67 27.89 -9.28 16.00
C GLN A 67 26.93 -9.21 14.79
N SER A 68 25.68 -9.63 14.96
CA SER A 68 24.66 -9.54 13.89
C SER A 68 24.07 -8.13 13.69
N THR A 69 24.01 -7.29 14.73
CA THR A 69 23.40 -5.94 14.69
C THR A 69 24.24 -4.82 15.37
N PRO A 70 25.53 -4.65 15.02
CA PRO A 70 26.47 -3.79 15.75
C PRO A 70 26.08 -2.30 15.79
N GLN A 71 25.31 -1.84 14.79
CA GLN A 71 24.86 -0.44 14.67
C GLN A 71 23.81 -0.05 15.74
N VAL A 72 23.05 -1.04 16.26
CA VAL A 72 22.03 -0.82 17.30
C VAL A 72 22.70 -0.47 18.64
N TRP A 73 23.83 -1.12 18.93
CA TRP A 73 24.58 -0.99 20.17
C TRP A 73 25.51 0.22 20.21
N GLN A 74 26.04 0.66 19.06
CA GLN A 74 26.91 1.85 18.96
C GLN A 74 26.20 3.18 19.26
N ALA A 75 24.86 3.20 19.29
CA ALA A 75 24.07 4.42 19.45
C ALA A 75 23.64 4.70 20.91
N GLY A 76 24.30 4.08 21.90
CA GLY A 76 24.46 4.60 23.26
C GLY A 76 23.22 4.76 24.15
N ASN A 77 22.03 4.28 23.76
CA ASN A 77 20.79 4.53 24.51
C ASN A 77 19.89 3.30 24.71
N VAL A 78 20.37 2.09 24.41
CA VAL A 78 19.57 0.87 24.58
C VAL A 78 19.36 0.56 26.07
N GLU A 79 20.37 0.77 26.91
CA GLU A 79 20.31 0.48 28.36
C GLU A 79 19.34 1.41 29.13
N ALA A 80 19.25 2.69 28.75
CA ALA A 80 18.36 3.65 29.40
C ALA A 80 16.87 3.39 29.10
N GLY A 81 16.52 2.81 27.95
CA GLY A 81 15.15 2.45 27.59
C GLY A 81 14.65 1.15 28.24
N LEU A 82 15.56 0.27 28.65
CA LEU A 82 15.25 -1.03 29.23
C LEU A 82 14.78 -0.93 30.69
N GLY A 83 15.21 0.11 31.42
CA GLY A 83 14.86 0.30 32.84
C GLY A 83 13.39 0.61 33.13
N GLN A 84 12.57 0.92 32.10
CA GLN A 84 11.15 1.29 32.28
C GLN A 84 10.14 0.21 31.84
N LEU A 85 10.58 -0.91 31.27
CA LEU A 85 9.68 -1.92 30.69
C LEU A 85 9.47 -3.14 31.61
N GLN A 86 9.07 -2.89 32.86
CA GLN A 86 8.48 -3.96 33.68
C GLN A 86 7.02 -4.18 33.26
N GLN A 87 6.80 -5.14 32.36
CA GLN A 87 5.75 -6.18 32.40
C GLN A 87 5.51 -6.77 31.00
N LYS A 88 5.54 -8.11 30.88
CA LYS A 88 5.19 -8.90 29.67
C LYS A 88 3.83 -8.52 29.04
N ARG A 89 2.95 -7.86 29.78
CA ARG A 89 1.62 -7.38 29.36
C ARG A 89 1.67 -6.21 28.34
N TRP A 90 2.74 -5.42 28.33
CA TRP A 90 2.91 -4.25 27.44
C TRP A 90 3.55 -4.57 26.08
N LEU A 91 4.19 -5.74 25.96
CA LEU A 91 4.86 -6.16 24.73
C LEU A 91 3.86 -6.35 23.57
N ASN A 92 2.77 -7.09 23.82
CA ASN A 92 1.76 -7.34 22.79
C ASN A 92 1.00 -6.07 22.36
N GLN A 93 0.80 -5.12 23.28
CA GLN A 93 0.13 -3.84 23.01
C GLN A 93 1.01 -2.87 22.21
N SER A 94 2.32 -3.10 22.21
CA SER A 94 3.31 -2.31 21.47
C SER A 94 3.70 -2.92 20.12
N ILE A 95 3.06 -4.03 19.71
CA ILE A 95 3.27 -4.63 18.39
C ILE A 95 2.16 -4.19 17.45
N VAL A 96 2.54 -3.46 16.41
CA VAL A 96 1.64 -2.91 15.41
C VAL A 96 1.89 -3.56 14.05
N ARG A 97 0.81 -3.64 13.26
CA ARG A 97 0.89 -4.05 11.86
C ARG A 97 1.20 -2.83 11.00
N LEU A 98 2.37 -2.80 10.38
CA LEU A 98 2.90 -1.68 9.60
C LEU A 98 2.85 -2.02 8.10
N CYS A 99 2.32 -1.12 7.29
CA CYS A 99 2.52 -1.14 5.84
C CYS A 99 3.96 -0.70 5.52
N TYR A 100 4.84 -1.66 5.22
CA TYR A 100 6.26 -1.42 5.01
C TYR A 100 6.56 -0.99 3.57
N HIS A 101 6.06 -1.76 2.61
CA HIS A 101 5.97 -1.43 1.19
C HIS A 101 4.54 -1.66 0.70
N PRO A 102 4.14 -1.13 -0.47
CA PRO A 102 2.80 -1.39 -0.99
C PRO A 102 2.59 -2.90 -1.11
N PHE A 103 1.45 -3.39 -0.58
CA PHE A 103 1.12 -4.82 -0.50
C PHE A 103 2.06 -5.67 0.39
N ASP A 104 2.98 -5.09 1.17
CA ASP A 104 3.83 -5.81 2.13
C ASP A 104 3.66 -5.26 3.55
N PHE A 105 2.87 -5.98 4.35
CA PHE A 105 2.63 -5.66 5.75
C PHE A 105 3.54 -6.49 6.66
N ARG A 106 4.17 -5.82 7.62
CA ARG A 106 5.08 -6.43 8.59
C ARG A 106 4.64 -6.12 10.01
N TRP A 107 5.07 -6.95 10.95
CA TRP A 107 4.94 -6.67 12.37
C TRP A 107 6.07 -5.76 12.81
N ARG A 108 5.75 -4.75 13.61
CA ARG A 108 6.71 -3.82 14.18
C ARG A 108 6.48 -3.70 15.67
N TYR A 109 7.55 -3.70 16.45
CA TYR A 109 7.54 -3.29 17.84
C TYR A 109 7.79 -1.78 17.95
N GLN A 110 6.97 -1.08 18.71
CA GLN A 110 7.00 0.39 18.84
C GLN A 110 7.75 0.87 20.10
N GLY A 111 7.94 0.02 21.12
CA GLY A 111 8.40 0.47 22.45
C GLY A 111 9.92 0.67 22.65
N LEU A 112 10.77 0.50 21.63
CA LEU A 112 12.24 0.53 21.74
C LEU A 112 12.87 1.67 20.91
N GLU A 113 12.17 2.81 20.81
CA GLU A 113 12.64 3.93 20.00
C GLU A 113 13.88 4.59 20.64
N THR A 114 15.05 4.20 20.14
CA THR A 114 16.38 4.69 20.60
C THR A 114 16.67 6.16 20.33
N LYS A 115 15.83 6.81 19.52
CA LYS A 115 15.79 8.26 19.32
C LYS A 115 14.37 8.71 19.63
N PRO A 116 14.17 9.84 20.33
CA PRO A 116 12.85 10.40 20.50
C PRO A 116 12.22 10.60 19.12
N LEU A 117 11.02 10.06 18.92
CA LEU A 117 10.21 10.36 17.74
C LEU A 117 10.11 11.88 17.59
N GLY A 118 10.21 12.36 16.36
CA GLY A 118 9.92 13.78 16.11
C GLY A 118 8.48 14.09 16.53
N LYS A 119 8.22 15.30 17.03
CA LYS A 119 6.87 15.75 17.47
C LYS A 119 5.75 15.35 16.50
N LYS A 120 5.98 15.50 15.19
CA LYS A 120 5.02 15.11 14.13
C LYS A 120 4.75 13.60 14.01
N GLN A 121 5.70 12.74 14.37
CA GLN A 121 5.49 11.29 14.40
C GLN A 121 4.69 10.87 15.64
N LEU A 122 4.93 11.50 16.80
CA LEU A 122 4.08 11.30 17.98
C LEU A 122 2.64 11.76 17.70
N ASP A 123 2.48 12.91 17.03
CA ASP A 123 1.17 13.39 16.60
C ASP A 123 0.51 12.42 15.59
N TYR A 124 1.27 11.79 14.69
CA TYR A 124 0.73 10.76 13.78
C TYR A 124 0.09 9.60 14.53
N PHE A 125 0.78 9.06 15.54
CA PHE A 125 0.27 7.93 16.33
C PHE A 125 -1.04 8.26 17.06
N ARG A 126 -1.23 9.50 17.51
CA ARG A 126 -2.49 9.95 18.14
C ARG A 126 -3.69 9.66 17.24
N HIS A 127 -3.54 9.89 15.94
CA HIS A 127 -4.61 9.77 14.96
C HIS A 127 -4.87 8.34 14.45
N LEU A 128 -4.02 7.36 14.80
CA LEU A 128 -4.19 5.96 14.41
C LEU A 128 -5.29 5.29 15.24
N LYS A 129 -6.54 5.50 14.83
CA LYS A 129 -7.72 4.86 15.41
C LYS A 129 -8.25 3.76 14.49
N PRO A 130 -8.80 2.66 15.05
CA PRO A 130 -9.49 1.65 14.25
C PRO A 130 -10.53 2.29 13.34
N GLY A 131 -10.53 1.91 12.06
CA GLY A 131 -11.47 2.44 11.06
C GLY A 131 -11.05 3.74 10.37
N ASN A 132 -10.03 4.47 10.86
CA ASN A 132 -9.54 5.65 10.15
C ASN A 132 -8.77 5.26 8.88
N LEU A 133 -9.01 5.98 7.79
CA LEU A 133 -8.34 5.77 6.50
C LEU A 133 -7.27 6.82 6.27
N TRP A 134 -6.21 6.40 5.60
CA TRP A 134 -5.04 7.21 5.32
C TRP A 134 -4.70 7.17 3.83
N LEU A 135 -4.53 8.34 3.23
CA LEU A 135 -4.03 8.50 1.88
C LEU A 135 -2.53 8.76 1.96
N ALA A 136 -1.72 7.78 1.58
CA ALA A 136 -0.28 7.89 1.51
C ALA A 136 0.12 8.48 0.16
N VAL A 137 0.82 9.62 0.18
CA VAL A 137 1.19 10.38 -1.02
C VAL A 137 2.62 10.89 -0.88
N ALA A 138 3.40 10.84 -1.95
CA ALA A 138 4.68 11.52 -2.02
C ALA A 138 4.50 12.91 -2.62
N LYS A 139 5.26 13.89 -2.13
CA LYS A 139 5.23 15.25 -2.69
C LYS A 139 6.02 15.36 -4.01
N LYS A 140 7.10 14.58 -4.11
CA LYS A 140 8.04 14.59 -5.23
C LYS A 140 8.40 13.17 -5.58
N HIS A 141 8.52 12.91 -6.87
CA HIS A 141 8.81 11.59 -7.41
C HIS A 141 10.08 11.60 -8.25
N ARG A 142 10.94 10.59 -8.07
CA ARG A 142 12.24 10.51 -8.74
C ARG A 142 12.14 10.06 -10.20
N TYR A 143 11.33 9.03 -10.47
CA TYR A 143 11.26 8.41 -11.80
C TYR A 143 9.94 8.67 -12.53
N GLY A 144 8.83 8.72 -11.79
CA GLY A 144 7.49 8.95 -12.33
C GLY A 144 6.47 9.04 -11.21
N PHE A 145 5.29 9.59 -11.50
CA PHE A 145 4.25 9.73 -10.49
C PHE A 145 3.70 8.36 -10.06
N ASP A 146 3.84 8.06 -8.78
CA ASP A 146 3.17 6.94 -8.13
C ASP A 146 1.81 7.42 -7.59
N PRO A 147 0.69 6.77 -7.95
CA PRO A 147 -0.60 7.08 -7.37
C PRO A 147 -0.60 6.80 -5.85
N PRO A 148 -1.57 7.35 -5.10
CA PRO A 148 -1.58 7.21 -3.65
C PRO A 148 -1.79 5.76 -3.21
N PHE A 149 -1.24 5.38 -2.06
CA PHE A 149 -1.59 4.12 -1.40
C PHE A 149 -2.58 4.37 -0.27
N VAL A 150 -3.62 3.54 -0.16
CA VAL A 150 -4.66 3.68 0.87
C VAL A 150 -4.46 2.60 1.93
N THR A 151 -4.52 2.98 3.19
CA THR A 151 -4.35 2.03 4.30
C THR A 151 -5.14 2.47 5.53
N SER A 152 -5.58 1.49 6.34
CA SER A 152 -6.08 1.73 7.70
C SER A 152 -5.05 1.39 8.78
N ARG A 153 -3.81 1.08 8.37
CA ARG A 153 -2.68 0.74 9.23
C ARG A 153 -1.63 1.84 9.18
N PRO A 154 -0.77 1.97 10.22
CA PRO A 154 0.42 2.80 10.10
C PRO A 154 1.26 2.41 8.88
N ALA A 155 1.99 3.37 8.32
CA ALA A 155 2.75 3.21 7.09
C ALA A 155 4.18 3.72 7.26
N SER A 156 5.09 3.10 6.52
CA SER A 156 6.49 3.50 6.44
C SER A 156 6.65 4.89 5.83
N LEU A 157 7.65 5.64 6.30
CA LEU A 157 8.11 6.87 5.67
C LEU A 157 8.53 6.63 4.20
N TYR A 158 9.03 5.42 3.92
CA TYR A 158 9.55 5.02 2.62
C TYR A 158 8.57 4.16 1.82
N LEU A 159 7.27 4.24 2.15
CA LEU A 159 6.23 3.44 1.49
C LEU A 159 6.18 3.69 -0.03
N LEU A 160 6.15 4.95 -0.46
CA LEU A 160 6.08 5.32 -1.88
C LEU A 160 7.39 5.90 -2.41
N GLU A 161 8.01 6.80 -1.66
CA GLU A 161 9.21 7.50 -2.10
C GLU A 161 10.14 7.74 -0.92
N SER A 162 11.22 8.49 -1.13
CA SER A 162 12.12 8.94 -0.05
C SER A 162 11.38 9.61 1.13
N ARG A 163 10.19 10.18 0.89
CA ARG A 163 9.32 10.72 1.93
C ARG A 163 7.84 10.62 1.55
N THR A 164 7.12 9.78 2.29
CA THR A 164 5.67 9.60 2.16
C THR A 164 4.95 10.37 3.27
N TYR A 165 3.87 11.05 2.89
CA TYR A 165 2.98 11.79 3.77
C TYR A 165 1.61 11.11 3.82
N LEU A 166 1.07 11.01 5.03
CA LEU A 166 -0.17 10.31 5.33
C LEU A 166 -1.23 11.36 5.66
N PHE A 167 -2.19 11.53 4.77
CA PHE A 167 -3.35 12.39 4.95
C PHE A 167 -4.48 11.56 5.56
N PRO A 168 -4.87 11.80 6.83
CA PRO A 168 -5.99 11.08 7.42
C PRO A 168 -7.31 11.58 6.85
N LEU A 169 -8.29 10.69 6.78
CA LEU A 169 -9.69 11.04 6.60
C LEU A 169 -10.22 11.81 7.83
N LEU A 170 -9.90 11.32 9.03
CA LEU A 170 -10.38 11.85 10.32
C LEU A 170 -9.22 12.28 11.23
N LEU A 171 -9.38 13.41 11.90
CA LEU A 171 -8.48 13.92 12.92
C LEU A 171 -9.06 13.69 14.31
N GLN A 172 -8.18 13.40 15.25
CA GLN A 172 -8.50 13.34 16.67
C GLN A 172 -8.10 14.70 17.28
N VAL A 173 -9.04 15.38 17.91
CA VAL A 173 -8.84 16.70 18.50
C VAL A 173 -9.12 16.67 20.00
N GLU A 174 -8.35 17.45 20.76
CA GLU A 174 -8.66 17.66 22.17
C GLU A 174 -9.96 18.46 22.26
N THR A 175 -10.91 17.94 23.03
CA THR A 175 -12.12 18.70 23.35
C THR A 175 -11.75 19.73 24.41
N SER A 176 -11.60 20.98 24.00
CA SER A 176 -11.35 22.09 24.93
C SER A 176 -12.56 22.30 25.84
N GLY A 177 -12.46 21.92 27.12
CA GLY A 177 -13.17 22.57 28.21
C GLY A 177 -14.47 21.92 28.72
N THR A 178 -14.33 21.10 29.77
CA THR A 178 -15.21 21.23 30.95
C THR A 178 -14.31 21.54 32.14
N PHE A 179 -14.57 22.66 32.82
CA PHE A 179 -13.87 23.12 34.04
C PHE A 179 -13.90 22.13 35.23
N PHE A 180 -14.51 20.95 35.05
CA PHE A 180 -14.63 19.86 36.02
C PHE A 180 -14.04 18.53 35.50
N ALA A 181 -12.99 18.55 34.68
CA ALA A 181 -12.41 17.33 34.13
C ALA A 181 -11.38 16.68 35.09
N ASN A 182 -11.87 15.89 36.05
CA ASN A 182 -11.10 14.83 36.72
C ASN A 182 -11.17 13.49 35.96
N LEU A 183 -11.45 13.52 34.65
CA LEU A 183 -11.40 12.35 33.77
C LEU A 183 -10.29 12.54 32.72
N PRO A 184 -9.53 11.48 32.37
CA PRO A 184 -8.42 11.59 31.41
C PRO A 184 -8.95 12.04 30.04
N ASN A 185 -8.47 13.20 29.58
CA ASN A 185 -8.62 13.82 28.25
C ASN A 185 -9.69 13.20 27.34
N ASP A 186 -10.86 13.84 27.28
CA ASP A 186 -11.84 13.55 26.25
C ASP A 186 -11.30 14.06 24.89
N TYR A 187 -11.43 13.25 23.84
CA TYR A 187 -10.93 13.56 22.50
C TYR A 187 -12.05 13.39 21.48
N GLY A 188 -12.41 14.47 20.79
CA GLY A 188 -13.35 14.46 19.68
C GLY A 188 -12.73 13.93 18.37
N ILE A 189 -13.60 13.56 17.43
CA ILE A 189 -13.23 13.20 16.05
C ILE A 189 -13.80 14.26 15.11
N GLN A 190 -13.00 14.74 14.15
CA GLN A 190 -13.47 15.65 13.10
C GLN A 190 -12.91 15.28 11.72
N PRO A 191 -13.62 15.60 10.62
CA PRO A 191 -13.10 15.48 9.27
C PRO A 191 -11.85 16.33 9.01
N ASN A 192 -10.85 15.77 8.32
CA ASN A 192 -9.69 16.51 7.83
C ASN A 192 -10.03 17.33 6.57
N LEU A 193 -10.98 18.26 6.68
CA LEU A 193 -11.42 19.10 5.56
C LEU A 193 -11.04 20.56 5.77
N SER A 194 -10.44 21.15 4.74
CA SER A 194 -10.21 22.60 4.68
C SER A 194 -11.53 23.38 4.55
N LYS A 195 -11.48 24.70 4.76
CA LYS A 195 -12.63 25.58 4.49
C LYS A 195 -13.10 25.49 3.03
N LYS A 196 -12.16 25.35 2.08
CA LYS A 196 -12.45 25.22 0.64
C LYS A 196 -13.20 23.92 0.35
N ALA A 197 -12.74 22.79 0.90
CA ALA A 197 -13.41 21.51 0.71
C ALA A 197 -14.80 21.47 1.37
N ARG A 198 -14.95 22.05 2.57
CA ARG A 198 -16.26 22.16 3.25
C ARG A 198 -17.25 22.99 2.45
N ARG A 199 -16.81 24.12 1.89
CA ARG A 199 -17.65 24.96 1.03
C ARG A 199 -18.09 24.20 -0.23
N TYR A 200 -17.14 23.57 -0.92
CA TYR A 200 -17.45 22.73 -2.08
C TYR A 200 -18.51 21.66 -1.78
N LEU A 201 -18.35 20.92 -0.68
CA LEU A 201 -19.35 19.92 -0.27
C LEU A 201 -20.70 20.55 0.10
N ALA A 202 -20.71 21.73 0.72
CA ALA A 202 -21.93 22.45 1.04
C ALA A 202 -22.68 22.96 -0.20
N ASP A 203 -21.95 23.47 -1.19
CA ASP A 203 -22.52 23.91 -2.47
C ASP A 203 -23.17 22.74 -3.23
N LEU A 204 -22.71 21.51 -2.98
CA LEU A 204 -23.33 20.27 -3.50
C LEU A 204 -24.44 19.68 -2.62
N GLY A 205 -24.76 20.30 -1.47
CA GLY A 205 -25.72 19.78 -0.50
C GLY A 205 -25.26 18.51 0.22
N ALA A 206 -23.95 18.33 0.40
CA ALA A 206 -23.31 17.08 0.83
C ALA A 206 -22.29 17.27 1.97
N ASN A 207 -22.62 18.09 2.98
CA ASN A 207 -21.72 18.50 4.06
C ASN A 207 -21.00 17.34 4.78
N GLU A 208 -21.67 16.20 4.93
CA GLU A 208 -21.15 15.02 5.63
C GLU A 208 -20.41 14.03 4.70
N ALA A 209 -20.32 14.30 3.40
CA ALA A 209 -19.79 13.39 2.39
C ALA A 209 -18.25 13.38 2.29
N VAL A 210 -17.57 13.36 3.44
CA VAL A 210 -16.11 13.41 3.56
C VAL A 210 -15.46 12.22 2.87
N GLU A 211 -15.97 11.01 3.11
CA GLU A 211 -15.52 9.77 2.46
C GLU A 211 -15.71 9.83 0.95
N THR A 212 -16.82 10.39 0.49
CA THR A 212 -17.11 10.54 -0.93
C THR A 212 -16.05 11.41 -1.60
N LEU A 213 -15.69 12.55 -0.99
CA LEU A 213 -14.59 13.38 -1.51
C LEU A 213 -13.26 12.62 -1.48
N PHE A 214 -12.94 11.94 -0.37
CA PHE A 214 -11.71 11.18 -0.21
C PHE A 214 -11.54 10.10 -1.29
N TYR A 215 -12.58 9.29 -1.52
CA TYR A 215 -12.56 8.28 -2.57
C TYR A 215 -12.58 8.87 -3.98
N HIS A 216 -13.23 10.01 -4.20
CA HIS A 216 -13.14 10.70 -5.47
C HIS A 216 -11.69 11.06 -5.84
N LEU A 217 -10.88 11.52 -4.87
CA LEU A 217 -9.47 11.80 -5.10
C LEU A 217 -8.71 10.56 -5.57
N ILE A 218 -8.96 9.41 -4.92
CA ILE A 218 -8.34 8.14 -5.29
C ILE A 218 -8.70 7.76 -6.73
N ALA A 219 -9.97 7.88 -7.12
CA ALA A 219 -10.41 7.55 -8.48
C ALA A 219 -9.70 8.36 -9.56
N VAL A 220 -9.55 9.68 -9.35
CA VAL A 220 -8.86 10.54 -10.32
C VAL A 220 -7.37 10.22 -10.40
N LEU A 221 -6.70 10.05 -9.25
CA LEU A 221 -5.26 9.76 -9.21
C LEU A 221 -4.91 8.39 -9.81
N TYR A 222 -5.86 7.45 -9.80
CA TYR A 222 -5.71 6.14 -10.42
C TYR A 222 -6.10 6.08 -11.91
N ALA A 223 -6.64 7.15 -12.51
CA ALA A 223 -6.90 7.22 -13.95
C ALA A 223 -5.58 7.39 -14.75
N PRO A 224 -5.20 6.45 -15.63
CA PRO A 224 -3.99 6.58 -16.45
C PRO A 224 -3.95 7.87 -17.28
N GLN A 225 -5.08 8.27 -17.87
CA GLN A 225 -5.15 9.48 -18.68
C GLN A 225 -4.84 10.73 -17.85
N TYR A 226 -5.33 10.83 -16.61
CA TYR A 226 -4.97 11.92 -15.70
C TYR A 226 -3.46 11.96 -15.42
N ARG A 227 -2.85 10.80 -15.14
CA ARG A 227 -1.41 10.70 -14.88
C ARG A 227 -0.58 11.06 -16.11
N GLN A 228 -1.04 10.66 -17.30
CA GLN A 228 -0.37 10.94 -18.57
C GLN A 228 -0.41 12.43 -18.92
N GLU A 229 -1.60 13.05 -18.82
CA GLU A 229 -1.80 14.46 -19.17
C GLU A 229 -1.07 15.41 -18.21
N ASN A 230 -0.92 15.03 -16.93
CA ASN A 230 -0.38 15.91 -15.89
C ASN A 230 1.00 15.46 -15.36
N ARG A 231 1.69 14.57 -16.09
CA ARG A 231 2.89 13.85 -15.63
C ARG A 231 3.98 14.75 -15.05
N GLU A 232 4.32 15.83 -15.75
CA GLU A 232 5.40 16.74 -15.37
C GLU A 232 5.08 17.45 -14.05
N ALA A 233 3.86 17.98 -13.92
CA ALA A 233 3.42 18.67 -12.72
C ALA A 233 3.30 17.72 -11.52
N LEU A 234 2.79 16.50 -11.75
CA LEU A 234 2.67 15.45 -10.73
C LEU A 234 4.02 14.97 -10.17
N GLN A 235 5.09 15.09 -10.96
CA GLN A 235 6.43 14.69 -10.50
C GLN A 235 7.04 15.68 -9.50
N GLN A 236 6.65 16.97 -9.58
CA GLN A 236 7.34 18.07 -8.92
C GLN A 236 6.66 18.58 -7.64
N ASP A 237 5.34 18.43 -7.52
CA ASP A 237 4.56 18.95 -6.39
C ASP A 237 3.32 18.10 -6.10
N TRP A 238 2.53 18.51 -5.11
CA TRP A 238 1.28 17.87 -4.76
C TRP A 238 0.33 17.74 -5.96
N PRO A 239 -0.39 16.61 -6.09
CA PRO A 239 -1.39 16.46 -7.13
C PRO A 239 -2.51 17.49 -6.96
N ARG A 240 -2.97 18.04 -8.09
CA ARG A 240 -4.13 18.93 -8.16
C ARG A 240 -5.30 18.22 -8.81
N LEU A 241 -6.47 18.29 -8.20
CA LEU A 241 -7.59 17.41 -8.58
C LEU A 241 -8.80 18.22 -9.06
N PRO A 242 -9.34 17.95 -10.26
CA PRO A 242 -10.60 18.56 -10.68
C PRO A 242 -11.72 18.09 -9.77
N LEU A 243 -12.65 18.99 -9.47
CA LEU A 243 -13.81 18.70 -8.63
C LEU A 243 -15.09 18.62 -9.50
N PRO A 244 -15.91 17.56 -9.35
CA PRO A 244 -17.21 17.46 -10.00
C PRO A 244 -18.13 18.64 -9.65
N ASP A 245 -18.96 19.09 -10.61
CA ASP A 245 -19.93 20.19 -10.40
C ASP A 245 -21.25 19.73 -9.76
N ASN A 246 -21.45 18.42 -9.57
CA ASN A 246 -22.68 17.85 -9.01
C ASN A 246 -22.42 16.60 -8.16
N LEU A 247 -23.31 16.36 -7.18
CA LEU A 247 -23.22 15.27 -6.22
C LEU A 247 -23.25 13.88 -6.88
N LYS A 248 -24.03 13.70 -7.95
CA LYS A 248 -24.16 12.40 -8.64
C LYS A 248 -22.83 11.98 -9.29
N LEU A 249 -22.13 12.91 -9.93
CA LEU A 249 -20.82 12.67 -10.52
C LEU A 249 -19.77 12.42 -9.44
N LEU A 250 -19.81 13.18 -8.33
CA LEU A 250 -18.94 12.96 -7.17
C LEU A 250 -19.12 11.55 -6.58
N GLN A 251 -20.36 11.10 -6.37
CA GLN A 251 -20.67 9.76 -5.86
C GLN A 251 -20.22 8.65 -6.83
N LYS A 252 -20.45 8.83 -8.15
CA LYS A 252 -19.99 7.88 -9.17
C LYS A 252 -18.47 7.74 -9.15
N SER A 253 -17.76 8.86 -9.07
CA SER A 253 -16.30 8.85 -8.99
C SER A 253 -15.82 8.22 -7.68
N ALA A 254 -16.45 8.54 -6.55
CA ALA A 254 -16.12 7.97 -5.25
C ALA A 254 -16.31 6.45 -5.23
N ALA A 255 -17.36 5.91 -5.85
CA ALA A 255 -17.56 4.46 -5.93
C ALA A 255 -16.40 3.74 -6.64
N LEU A 256 -15.77 4.36 -7.64
CA LEU A 256 -14.58 3.80 -8.29
C LEU A 256 -13.35 3.86 -7.36
N GLY A 257 -13.15 4.98 -6.67
CA GLY A 257 -12.05 5.11 -5.72
C GLY A 257 -12.17 4.19 -4.52
N GLN A 258 -13.40 3.89 -4.08
CA GLN A 258 -13.66 2.89 -3.04
C GLN A 258 -13.25 1.49 -3.49
N LYS A 259 -13.52 1.11 -4.75
CA LYS A 259 -13.05 -0.16 -5.32
C LYS A 259 -11.53 -0.24 -5.31
N ILE A 260 -10.85 0.82 -5.74
CA ILE A 260 -9.38 0.89 -5.72
C ILE A 260 -8.86 0.78 -4.28
N ALA A 261 -9.41 1.57 -3.34
CA ALA A 261 -9.00 1.52 -1.94
C ALA A 261 -9.13 0.12 -1.34
N ALA A 262 -10.23 -0.59 -1.64
CA ALA A 262 -10.41 -1.97 -1.21
C ALA A 262 -9.34 -2.89 -1.80
N LEU A 263 -9.05 -2.77 -3.11
CA LEU A 263 -8.06 -3.59 -3.82
C LEU A 263 -6.64 -3.42 -3.27
N LEU A 264 -6.27 -2.22 -2.81
CA LEU A 264 -4.96 -1.93 -2.20
C LEU A 264 -4.79 -2.53 -0.78
N ASP A 265 -5.88 -2.80 -0.07
CA ASP A 265 -5.84 -3.33 1.30
C ASP A 265 -5.74 -4.87 1.29
N THR A 266 -4.52 -5.41 1.41
CA THR A 266 -4.28 -6.86 1.46
C THR A 266 -4.77 -7.51 2.76
N GLU A 267 -4.99 -6.74 3.82
CA GLU A 267 -5.43 -7.26 5.12
C GLU A 267 -6.93 -7.60 5.14
N LYS A 268 -7.69 -7.21 4.10
CA LYS A 268 -9.12 -7.51 3.97
C LYS A 268 -9.40 -8.35 2.73
N ALA A 269 -10.08 -9.47 2.91
CA ALA A 269 -10.55 -10.28 1.79
C ALA A 269 -11.63 -9.52 0.98
N ILE A 270 -11.63 -9.71 -0.33
CA ILE A 270 -12.59 -9.09 -1.25
C ILE A 270 -13.39 -10.20 -1.94
N PRO A 271 -14.72 -10.26 -1.71
CA PRO A 271 -15.58 -11.20 -2.42
C PRO A 271 -15.44 -11.06 -3.94
N GLY A 272 -15.29 -12.18 -4.63
CA GLY A 272 -15.10 -12.21 -6.08
C GLY A 272 -13.67 -11.96 -6.54
N VAL A 273 -12.77 -11.43 -5.70
CA VAL A 273 -11.37 -11.18 -6.07
C VAL A 273 -10.42 -12.12 -5.32
N THR A 274 -10.53 -12.18 -3.99
CA THR A 274 -9.65 -13.02 -3.15
C THR A 274 -10.40 -14.07 -2.35
N THR A 275 -11.72 -13.98 -2.21
CA THR A 275 -12.55 -14.95 -1.49
C THR A 275 -13.91 -15.18 -2.15
N GLY A 276 -14.60 -16.24 -1.73
CA GLY A 276 -15.92 -16.63 -2.26
C GLY A 276 -15.84 -17.08 -3.71
N GLN A 277 -16.88 -16.76 -4.49
CA GLN A 277 -16.92 -17.08 -5.91
C GLN A 277 -16.04 -16.12 -6.73
N ILE A 278 -14.77 -16.49 -6.89
CA ILE A 278 -13.79 -15.69 -7.66
C ILE A 278 -14.28 -15.46 -9.10
N ARG A 279 -14.13 -14.24 -9.61
CA ARG A 279 -14.51 -13.88 -10.99
C ARG A 279 -13.74 -14.74 -12.00
N PRO A 280 -14.34 -15.10 -13.15
CA PRO A 280 -13.71 -15.97 -14.14
C PRO A 280 -12.31 -15.53 -14.59
N ASP A 281 -12.11 -14.24 -14.87
CA ASP A 281 -10.84 -13.63 -15.28
C ASP A 281 -9.74 -13.73 -14.22
N LEU A 282 -10.11 -13.87 -12.94
CA LEU A 282 -9.17 -13.93 -11.83
C LEU A 282 -8.85 -15.37 -11.41
N LYS A 283 -9.67 -16.35 -11.79
CA LYS A 283 -9.53 -17.74 -11.33
C LYS A 283 -8.19 -18.35 -11.74
N THR A 284 -7.77 -18.11 -12.97
CA THR A 284 -6.55 -18.70 -13.56
C THR A 284 -5.26 -17.96 -13.18
N ILE A 285 -5.36 -16.84 -12.47
CA ILE A 285 -4.23 -15.96 -12.20
C ILE A 285 -3.43 -16.45 -11.02
N GLY A 286 -2.11 -16.56 -11.19
CA GLY A 286 -1.16 -16.90 -10.12
C GLY A 286 -1.41 -18.27 -9.53
N LEU A 287 -1.80 -19.26 -10.33
CA LEU A 287 -2.05 -20.61 -9.86
C LEU A 287 -0.74 -21.31 -9.50
N LEU A 288 -0.58 -21.65 -8.23
CA LEU A 288 0.60 -22.36 -7.76
C LEU A 288 0.63 -23.78 -8.36
N SER A 289 1.67 -24.08 -9.12
CA SER A 289 1.80 -25.25 -9.99
C SER A 289 3.16 -25.93 -9.83
N ARG A 290 3.20 -27.25 -10.06
CA ARG A 290 4.44 -28.06 -10.06
C ARG A 290 4.95 -28.20 -11.48
N VAL A 291 6.27 -28.09 -11.67
CA VAL A 291 6.93 -28.16 -13.00
C VAL A 291 6.67 -29.49 -13.71
N GLU A 292 6.74 -30.61 -13.00
CA GLU A 292 6.52 -31.96 -13.55
C GLU A 292 5.03 -32.37 -13.58
N GLY A 293 4.11 -31.46 -13.24
CA GLY A 293 2.70 -31.79 -13.02
C GLY A 293 2.44 -32.50 -11.68
N GLY A 294 1.17 -32.69 -11.35
CA GLY A 294 0.74 -33.28 -10.07
C GLY A 294 0.58 -32.27 -8.93
N SER A 295 0.40 -32.78 -7.70
CA SER A 295 0.22 -31.95 -6.51
C SER A 295 1.54 -31.48 -5.91
N LEU A 296 1.57 -30.24 -5.41
CA LEU A 296 2.69 -29.72 -4.63
C LEU A 296 2.62 -30.23 -3.18
N ASP A 297 3.78 -30.53 -2.60
CA ASP A 297 3.90 -30.64 -1.16
C ASP A 297 4.04 -29.23 -0.57
N LEU A 298 2.95 -28.74 0.02
CA LEU A 298 2.91 -27.39 0.60
C LEU A 298 3.85 -27.20 1.81
N ASN A 299 4.45 -28.26 2.34
CA ASN A 299 5.44 -28.17 3.42
C ASN A 299 6.90 -28.19 2.93
N GLY A 300 7.16 -28.79 1.77
CA GLY A 300 8.51 -28.94 1.21
C GLY A 300 8.79 -28.07 -0.02
N ASP A 301 7.80 -27.87 -0.89
CA ASP A 301 8.00 -27.28 -2.22
C ASP A 301 7.87 -25.75 -2.24
N LEU A 302 7.67 -25.10 -1.07
CA LEU A 302 7.42 -23.65 -0.96
C LEU A 302 8.66 -22.81 -0.59
N ALA A 303 9.85 -23.42 -0.59
CA ALA A 303 11.09 -22.68 -0.40
C ALA A 303 11.29 -21.73 -1.58
N VAL A 304 11.47 -20.44 -1.31
CA VAL A 304 11.82 -19.47 -2.35
C VAL A 304 13.33 -19.51 -2.48
N THR A 305 13.82 -19.98 -3.61
CA THR A 305 15.26 -20.17 -3.91
C THR A 305 15.63 -19.77 -5.33
N ALA A 306 14.70 -19.17 -6.08
CA ALA A 306 14.88 -18.75 -7.46
C ALA A 306 15.71 -17.46 -7.65
N GLY A 307 16.32 -16.92 -6.59
CA GLY A 307 17.24 -15.79 -6.65
C GLY A 307 16.53 -14.42 -6.67
N TRP A 308 15.41 -14.28 -5.97
CA TRP A 308 14.63 -13.04 -5.93
C TRP A 308 15.24 -11.95 -5.05
N GLY A 309 16.10 -12.32 -4.10
CA GLY A 309 16.71 -11.39 -3.17
C GLY A 309 17.97 -11.91 -2.51
N GLN A 310 18.83 -10.99 -2.07
CA GLN A 310 20.09 -11.30 -1.41
C GLN A 310 20.36 -10.34 -0.26
N ALA A 311 21.13 -10.81 0.72
CA ALA A 311 21.57 -9.98 1.84
C ALA A 311 22.56 -8.93 1.33
N GLY A 312 22.20 -7.67 1.46
CA GLY A 312 23.08 -6.54 1.19
C GLY A 312 23.80 -6.05 2.44
N ARG A 313 24.52 -4.94 2.31
CA ARG A 313 25.23 -4.32 3.45
C ARG A 313 24.23 -3.71 4.43
N LYS A 314 24.52 -3.82 5.73
CA LYS A 314 23.74 -3.19 6.83
C LYS A 314 22.26 -3.61 6.89
N GLY A 315 21.95 -4.88 6.61
CA GLY A 315 20.58 -5.41 6.69
C GLY A 315 19.66 -5.02 5.52
N VAL A 316 20.21 -4.36 4.48
CA VAL A 316 19.43 -4.01 3.29
C VAL A 316 19.27 -5.24 2.40
N THR A 317 18.03 -5.58 2.03
CA THR A 317 17.79 -6.62 1.01
C THR A 317 17.92 -6.05 -0.40
N LEU A 318 18.82 -6.64 -1.19
CA LEU A 318 18.96 -6.34 -2.62
C LEU A 318 17.99 -7.21 -3.41
N THR A 319 17.28 -6.60 -4.37
CA THR A 319 16.35 -7.33 -5.25
C THR A 319 17.13 -8.00 -6.38
N GLY A 320 17.01 -9.34 -6.48
CA GLY A 320 17.64 -10.15 -7.51
C GLY A 320 16.85 -10.20 -8.82
N GLN A 321 17.36 -10.93 -9.81
CA GLN A 321 16.68 -11.11 -11.09
C GLN A 321 15.46 -12.04 -10.96
N GLY A 322 15.61 -13.11 -10.16
CA GLY A 322 14.65 -14.20 -10.08
C GLY A 322 14.63 -15.09 -11.33
N ARG A 323 13.70 -16.05 -11.34
CA ARG A 323 13.40 -16.90 -12.50
C ARG A 323 11.94 -16.75 -12.91
N TRP A 324 11.72 -16.46 -14.19
CA TRP A 324 10.40 -16.37 -14.78
C TRP A 324 10.47 -16.75 -16.26
N VAL A 325 9.35 -17.22 -16.81
CA VAL A 325 9.22 -17.55 -18.23
C VAL A 325 8.02 -16.78 -18.78
N GLU A 326 8.27 -15.96 -19.79
CA GLU A 326 7.21 -15.28 -20.54
C GLU A 326 6.69 -16.18 -21.67
N ARG A 327 5.37 -16.24 -21.82
CA ARG A 327 4.68 -17.03 -22.84
C ARG A 327 3.38 -16.34 -23.26
N PRO A 328 2.80 -16.70 -24.43
CA PRO A 328 1.43 -16.30 -24.74
C PRO A 328 0.42 -16.91 -23.74
N PHE A 329 -0.74 -16.28 -23.63
CA PHE A 329 -1.89 -16.88 -22.95
C PHE A 329 -2.33 -18.16 -23.67
N THR A 330 -2.70 -19.18 -22.89
CA THR A 330 -3.39 -20.36 -23.43
C THR A 330 -4.83 -19.99 -23.84
N ALA A 331 -5.48 -20.85 -24.63
CA ALA A 331 -6.87 -20.63 -25.06
C ALA A 331 -7.84 -20.51 -23.86
N ASP A 332 -7.66 -21.34 -22.82
CA ASP A 332 -8.51 -21.31 -21.63
C ASP A 332 -8.28 -20.06 -20.78
N GLU A 333 -7.02 -19.64 -20.62
CA GLU A 333 -6.67 -18.40 -19.91
C GLU A 333 -7.26 -17.18 -20.65
N ARG A 334 -7.13 -17.14 -21.98
CA ARG A 334 -7.71 -16.07 -22.80
C ARG A 334 -9.23 -16.04 -22.69
N ALA A 335 -9.90 -17.19 -22.84
CA ALA A 335 -11.35 -17.28 -22.71
C ALA A 335 -11.85 -16.84 -21.32
N ALA A 336 -11.10 -17.15 -20.26
CA ALA A 336 -11.42 -16.71 -18.90
C ALA A 336 -11.31 -15.18 -18.74
N LEU A 337 -10.23 -14.58 -19.29
CA LEU A 337 -10.03 -13.13 -19.29
C LEU A 337 -11.13 -12.41 -20.07
N GLU A 338 -11.46 -12.88 -21.28
CA GLU A 338 -12.51 -12.29 -22.12
C GLU A 338 -13.88 -12.36 -21.46
N LYS A 339 -14.21 -13.47 -20.81
CA LYS A 339 -15.46 -13.63 -20.06
C LYS A 339 -15.56 -12.63 -18.90
N GLY A 340 -14.48 -12.42 -18.15
CA GLY A 340 -14.48 -11.43 -17.07
C GLY A 340 -14.46 -9.99 -17.57
N ALA A 341 -13.75 -9.71 -18.66
CA ALA A 341 -13.75 -8.40 -19.32
C ALA A 341 -15.15 -8.01 -19.81
N ALA A 342 -15.88 -8.94 -20.44
CA ALA A 342 -17.26 -8.73 -20.86
C ALA A 342 -18.18 -8.42 -19.68
N ALA A 343 -18.00 -9.09 -18.53
CA ALA A 343 -18.77 -8.82 -17.31
C ALA A 343 -18.47 -7.42 -16.71
N LEU A 344 -17.33 -6.82 -17.05
CA LEU A 344 -16.95 -5.46 -16.68
C LEU A 344 -17.33 -4.42 -17.76
N GLY A 345 -17.93 -4.84 -18.87
CA GLY A 345 -18.27 -3.97 -20.00
C GLY A 345 -17.05 -3.51 -20.81
N LEU A 346 -15.95 -4.27 -20.76
CA LEU A 346 -14.74 -3.98 -21.54
C LEU A 346 -14.80 -4.68 -22.90
N SER A 347 -14.39 -3.96 -23.94
CA SER A 347 -14.12 -4.54 -25.26
C SER A 347 -12.81 -5.34 -25.27
N LEU A 348 -12.64 -6.21 -26.26
CA LEU A 348 -11.40 -6.97 -26.45
C LEU A 348 -10.20 -6.06 -26.71
N ASP A 349 -10.39 -4.97 -27.45
CA ASP A 349 -9.34 -3.98 -27.71
C ASP A 349 -8.88 -3.30 -26.41
N GLN A 350 -9.82 -2.93 -25.53
CA GLN A 350 -9.49 -2.37 -24.22
C GLN A 350 -8.77 -3.39 -23.34
N LEU A 351 -9.19 -4.66 -23.38
CA LEU A 351 -8.51 -5.73 -22.64
C LEU A 351 -7.06 -5.90 -23.11
N GLY A 352 -6.82 -5.93 -24.43
CA GLY A 352 -5.49 -6.02 -25.01
C GLY A 352 -4.61 -4.81 -24.69
N GLN A 353 -5.16 -3.61 -24.69
CA GLN A 353 -4.44 -2.39 -24.28
C GLN A 353 -4.02 -2.42 -22.80
N VAL A 354 -4.87 -2.96 -21.93
CA VAL A 354 -4.65 -3.01 -20.48
C VAL A 354 -3.67 -4.12 -20.08
N LEU A 355 -3.73 -5.29 -20.72
CA LEU A 355 -2.97 -6.48 -20.29
C LEU A 355 -1.81 -6.86 -21.20
N GLY A 356 -1.86 -6.48 -22.48
CA GLY A 356 -1.00 -7.03 -23.52
C GLY A 356 -1.40 -8.46 -23.90
N GLU A 357 -0.50 -9.14 -24.62
CA GLU A 357 -0.75 -10.47 -25.21
C GLU A 357 -0.02 -11.62 -24.50
N THR A 358 0.82 -11.30 -23.50
CA THR A 358 1.68 -12.28 -22.83
C THR A 358 1.47 -12.34 -21.32
N THR A 359 1.86 -13.48 -20.76
CA THR A 359 1.78 -13.81 -19.35
C THR A 359 3.06 -14.48 -18.90
N LEU A 360 3.32 -14.49 -17.60
CA LEU A 360 4.52 -15.04 -17.01
C LEU A 360 4.20 -16.16 -16.04
N ASP A 361 5.04 -17.17 -16.08
CA ASP A 361 5.15 -18.17 -15.03
C ASP A 361 6.32 -17.78 -14.11
N ILE A 362 6.03 -17.46 -12.86
CA ILE A 362 6.99 -16.90 -11.88
C ILE A 362 7.45 -18.00 -10.92
N TYR A 363 8.72 -18.37 -10.96
CA TYR A 363 9.24 -19.53 -10.23
C TYR A 363 9.56 -19.18 -8.77
N LEU A 364 9.16 -20.06 -7.85
CA LEU A 364 9.60 -20.04 -6.46
C LEU A 364 10.99 -20.69 -6.36
N ASN A 365 11.13 -21.82 -7.03
CA ASN A 365 12.28 -22.71 -7.05
C ASN A 365 12.22 -23.60 -8.31
N GLU A 366 13.04 -24.65 -8.39
CA GLU A 366 13.06 -25.58 -9.53
C GLU A 366 11.81 -26.46 -9.66
N ALA A 367 11.04 -26.66 -8.58
CA ALA A 367 9.88 -27.55 -8.53
C ALA A 367 8.53 -26.82 -8.67
N ALA A 368 8.43 -25.56 -8.24
CA ALA A 368 7.18 -24.84 -8.10
C ALA A 368 7.22 -23.42 -8.69
N TYR A 369 6.10 -23.01 -9.28
CA TYR A 369 5.91 -21.67 -9.84
C TYR A 369 4.45 -21.19 -9.71
N TRP A 370 4.23 -19.88 -9.75
CA TRP A 370 2.91 -19.29 -9.97
C TRP A 370 2.68 -19.14 -11.46
N ALA A 371 1.70 -19.86 -11.99
CA ALA A 371 1.33 -19.81 -13.38
C ALA A 371 0.48 -18.58 -13.71
N ASN A 372 0.61 -18.09 -14.94
CA ASN A 372 -0.29 -17.11 -15.54
C ASN A 372 -0.42 -15.79 -14.76
N ILE A 373 0.70 -15.11 -14.57
CA ILE A 373 0.73 -13.72 -14.09
C ILE A 373 0.89 -12.81 -15.32
N PRO A 374 -0.16 -12.10 -15.78
CA PRO A 374 -0.07 -11.25 -16.97
C PRO A 374 1.12 -10.28 -16.91
N LEU A 375 1.75 -9.99 -18.05
CA LEU A 375 2.94 -9.13 -18.09
C LEU A 375 2.70 -7.79 -17.38
N LYS A 376 1.55 -7.16 -17.62
CA LYS A 376 1.20 -5.88 -16.96
C LYS A 376 0.95 -6.00 -15.45
N VAL A 377 0.52 -7.17 -14.97
CA VAL A 377 0.44 -7.45 -13.52
C VAL A 377 1.83 -7.59 -12.93
N TRP A 378 2.72 -8.30 -13.62
CA TRP A 378 4.10 -8.45 -13.19
C TRP A 378 4.81 -7.10 -13.14
N GLU A 379 4.72 -6.30 -14.20
CA GLU A 379 5.35 -4.98 -14.35
C GLU A 379 4.76 -3.91 -13.42
N TYR A 380 3.60 -4.17 -12.78
CA TYR A 380 2.94 -3.19 -11.94
C TYR A 380 3.86 -2.70 -10.82
N SER A 381 4.15 -1.40 -10.88
CA SER A 381 4.97 -0.71 -9.90
C SER A 381 4.14 0.22 -9.04
N LEU A 382 4.43 0.24 -7.75
CA LEU A 382 3.91 1.26 -6.84
C LEU A 382 4.98 1.60 -5.81
N GLY A 383 5.25 2.89 -5.68
CA GLY A 383 6.30 3.40 -4.80
C GLY A 383 7.71 3.19 -5.32
N GLY A 384 7.90 3.25 -6.64
CA GLY A 384 9.20 2.99 -7.28
C GLY A 384 9.68 1.53 -7.23
N TYR A 385 8.84 0.59 -6.81
CA TYR A 385 9.16 -0.85 -6.79
C TYR A 385 8.13 -1.65 -7.58
N GLN A 386 8.60 -2.68 -8.29
CA GLN A 386 7.75 -3.72 -8.85
C GLN A 386 7.18 -4.58 -7.70
N VAL A 387 5.86 -4.54 -7.51
CA VAL A 387 5.21 -4.97 -6.26
C VAL A 387 5.52 -6.43 -5.91
N ILE A 388 5.22 -7.36 -6.81
CA ILE A 388 5.38 -8.81 -6.57
C ILE A 388 6.87 -9.15 -6.40
N LYS A 389 7.73 -8.64 -7.29
CA LYS A 389 9.18 -8.88 -7.23
C LYS A 389 9.80 -8.38 -5.92
N LYS A 390 9.42 -7.18 -5.48
CA LYS A 390 9.90 -6.62 -4.21
C LYS A 390 9.42 -7.47 -3.02
N TRP A 391 8.18 -7.92 -3.03
CA TRP A 391 7.63 -8.81 -2.00
C TRP A 391 8.41 -10.13 -1.89
N LEU A 392 8.73 -10.77 -3.03
CA LEU A 392 9.51 -12.00 -3.11
C LEU A 392 10.95 -11.82 -2.62
N SER A 393 11.56 -10.66 -2.91
CA SER A 393 12.97 -10.41 -2.55
C SER A 393 13.26 -10.52 -1.06
N TYR A 394 12.30 -10.20 -0.18
CA TYR A 394 12.46 -10.36 1.28
C TYR A 394 12.12 -11.76 1.80
N ARG A 395 11.68 -12.65 0.92
CA ARG A 395 11.14 -13.97 1.27
C ARG A 395 11.94 -15.12 0.66
N GLU A 396 13.06 -14.82 0.02
CA GLU A 396 14.12 -15.80 -0.24
C GLU A 396 14.49 -16.55 1.03
N GLU A 397 14.59 -17.87 0.95
CA GLU A 397 14.78 -18.74 2.12
C GLU A 397 16.01 -18.36 2.95
N PRO A 398 17.18 -18.00 2.38
CA PRO A 398 18.32 -17.52 3.16
C PRO A 398 18.06 -16.24 3.96
N LEU A 399 17.09 -15.42 3.54
CA LEU A 399 16.70 -14.17 4.22
C LEU A 399 15.54 -14.38 5.18
N LEU A 400 14.56 -15.18 4.78
CA LEU A 400 13.37 -15.49 5.56
C LEU A 400 13.69 -16.49 6.68
N GLY A 401 14.70 -17.35 6.48
CA GLY A 401 15.12 -18.42 7.39
C GLY A 401 14.18 -19.63 7.41
N ARG A 402 13.27 -19.73 6.43
CA ARG A 402 12.31 -20.82 6.26
C ARG A 402 11.64 -20.76 4.87
N PRO A 403 11.00 -21.84 4.41
CA PRO A 403 10.03 -21.81 3.32
C PRO A 403 8.84 -20.88 3.59
N LEU A 404 8.10 -20.53 2.54
CA LEU A 404 6.81 -19.84 2.69
C LEU A 404 5.79 -20.73 3.38
N LYS A 405 4.90 -20.11 4.17
CA LYS A 405 3.67 -20.75 4.63
C LYS A 405 2.69 -20.85 3.46
N PRO A 406 1.77 -21.84 3.44
CA PRO A 406 0.76 -21.94 2.38
C PRO A 406 -0.05 -20.66 2.16
N GLU A 407 -0.36 -19.93 3.24
CA GLU A 407 -1.08 -18.66 3.18
C GLU A 407 -0.23 -17.54 2.56
N GLU A 408 1.09 -17.57 2.74
CA GLU A 408 2.02 -16.61 2.11
C GLU A 408 2.18 -16.90 0.61
N ALA A 409 2.20 -18.18 0.22
CA ALA A 409 2.19 -18.57 -1.20
C ALA A 409 0.86 -18.19 -1.88
N ASP A 410 -0.27 -18.29 -1.17
CA ASP A 410 -1.56 -17.79 -1.63
C ASP A 410 -1.62 -16.26 -1.69
N GLU A 411 -0.87 -15.56 -0.83
CA GLU A 411 -0.86 -14.09 -0.83
C GLU A 411 -0.32 -13.51 -2.14
N VAL A 412 0.70 -14.13 -2.76
CA VAL A 412 1.20 -13.72 -4.09
C VAL A 412 0.08 -13.80 -5.14
N ARG A 413 -0.70 -14.89 -5.12
CA ARG A 413 -1.86 -15.06 -5.99
C ARG A 413 -2.91 -13.97 -5.75
N ARG A 414 -3.19 -13.64 -4.48
CA ARG A 414 -4.14 -12.59 -4.11
C ARG A 414 -3.66 -11.21 -4.55
N ILE A 415 -2.38 -10.90 -4.39
CA ILE A 415 -1.77 -9.66 -4.87
C ILE A 415 -1.89 -9.56 -6.39
N ALA A 416 -1.56 -10.61 -7.13
CA ALA A 416 -1.68 -10.64 -8.59
C ALA A 416 -3.13 -10.40 -9.05
N ARG A 417 -4.11 -11.04 -8.40
CA ARG A 417 -5.54 -10.82 -8.69
C ARG A 417 -6.01 -9.39 -8.38
N ARG A 418 -5.53 -8.79 -7.29
CA ARG A 418 -5.84 -7.40 -6.93
C ARG A 418 -5.29 -6.43 -7.97
N ILE A 419 -4.03 -6.61 -8.36
CA ILE A 419 -3.38 -5.79 -9.38
C ILE A 419 -4.13 -5.93 -10.71
N LEU A 420 -4.47 -7.15 -11.13
CA LEU A 420 -5.28 -7.35 -12.34
C LEU A 420 -6.62 -6.62 -12.25
N ALA A 421 -7.31 -6.72 -11.12
CA ALA A 421 -8.58 -6.02 -10.91
C ALA A 421 -8.42 -4.49 -10.90
N ILE A 422 -7.28 -3.94 -10.46
CA ILE A 422 -6.94 -2.50 -10.55
C ILE A 422 -6.77 -2.11 -12.03
N LEU A 423 -5.96 -2.86 -12.78
CA LEU A 423 -5.70 -2.59 -14.19
C LEU A 423 -6.99 -2.64 -15.02
N LEU A 424 -7.87 -3.61 -14.77
CA LEU A 424 -9.16 -3.71 -15.46
C LEU A 424 -10.14 -2.56 -15.12
N LEU A 425 -9.85 -1.72 -14.11
CA LEU A 425 -10.62 -0.50 -13.84
C LEU A 425 -10.13 0.71 -14.65
N GLU A 426 -8.97 0.65 -15.28
CA GLU A 426 -8.36 1.80 -15.97
C GLU A 426 -9.31 2.46 -17.00
N PRO A 427 -10.00 1.73 -17.91
CA PRO A 427 -10.86 2.37 -18.90
C PRO A 427 -12.04 3.14 -18.28
N VAL A 428 -12.62 2.62 -17.19
CA VAL A 428 -13.72 3.29 -16.49
C VAL A 428 -13.24 4.45 -15.62
N LEU A 429 -12.02 4.37 -15.08
CA LEU A 429 -11.36 5.47 -14.38
C LEU A 429 -11.05 6.63 -15.33
N ASP A 430 -10.58 6.35 -16.54
CA ASP A 430 -10.35 7.35 -17.57
C ASP A 430 -11.66 7.99 -18.05
N ALA A 431 -12.70 7.19 -18.26
CA ALA A 431 -14.03 7.72 -18.59
C ALA A 431 -14.58 8.63 -17.48
N ASN A 432 -14.36 8.25 -16.21
CA ASN A 432 -14.70 9.07 -15.07
C ASN A 432 -13.88 10.37 -15.04
N TYR A 433 -12.56 10.31 -15.21
CA TYR A 433 -11.70 11.48 -15.25
C TYR A 433 -12.14 12.47 -16.34
N ARG A 434 -12.43 12.00 -17.57
CA ARG A 434 -12.92 12.86 -18.64
C ARG A 434 -14.24 13.54 -18.30
N ALA A 435 -15.16 12.83 -17.64
CA ALA A 435 -16.44 13.41 -17.20
C ALA A 435 -16.22 14.48 -16.12
N VAL A 436 -15.39 14.20 -15.11
CA VAL A 436 -15.05 15.15 -14.04
C VAL A 436 -14.32 16.37 -14.61
N LYS A 437 -13.34 16.18 -15.48
CA LYS A 437 -12.59 17.25 -16.13
C LYS A 437 -13.51 18.19 -16.91
N ARG A 438 -14.47 17.65 -17.67
CA ARG A 438 -15.46 18.47 -18.40
C ARG A 438 -16.37 19.26 -17.46
N ALA A 439 -16.86 18.63 -16.40
CA ALA A 439 -17.69 19.29 -15.39
C ALA A 439 -16.95 20.44 -14.68
N ALA A 440 -15.71 20.20 -14.26
CA ALA A 440 -14.87 21.18 -13.58
C ALA A 440 -14.49 22.40 -14.43
N ASN A 441 -14.65 22.32 -15.75
CA ASN A 441 -14.33 23.41 -16.69
C ASN A 441 -15.54 24.26 -17.08
N ASN A 442 -16.75 23.77 -16.82
CA ASN A 442 -17.99 24.41 -17.24
C ASN A 442 -18.66 25.24 -16.12
N GLY A 443 -18.14 25.16 -14.89
CA GLY A 443 -18.54 25.97 -13.75
C GLY A 443 -17.40 26.85 -13.27
#